data_AF-A0A7J2KTB2-F1
#
_entry.id   AF-A0A7J2KTB2-F1
#
_cell.length_a   1.000
_cell.length_b   1.000
_cell.length_c   1.000
_cell.angle_alpha   90.00
_cell.angle_beta   90.00
_cell.angle_gamma   90.00
#
_symmetry.space_group_name_H-M   'P 1'
#
loop_
_entity.id
_entity.type
_entity.pdbx_description
1 polymer ?
#
loop_
_entity_poly.entity_id
_entity_poly.type
_entity_poly.pdbx_seq_one_letter_code
_entity_poly.pdbx_strand_id
1 'polypeptide(L)'
;MNQKGVIGLLFGIFMTILPALTLAGTVELPQTGQTKCYSDLFVSKIDCAGTGQDGEIQAGVEWPSLRFTDNGDGTITDNLTGLMWLKDGNCFGTQTSQGALDAVADFKTNPGKYYCQDYTATYNDWRLPNVNELESLIHAGKNTYAWLNNQAFANVKSSGYWTSTYVYGYGAAFIDMEYGNVYYWYGEDVLPVRGTTTTLPKTGQTKCYNYTGLKTNCAGTGQDGEIQAGITWPAPRFTDKGDGTVTDNLTGLMWLKDAGCLGGRQWFDALDRVADFNTDPGKYNCVNYHTASYSDWRLPNRKELFSLIDFSRPGLPSGDPFVNVEGDYYWSSTADGCGYFTCSAWRVDMGNGIVYSHDMSNYSNVWPVRAGLPSTSVMPLPTNQRSWTYPSTAFSIMSTDPAEAKPIGVGSVAEGGDTLSIQIGLNQISGPVDIYLAIYAPEVDPDNIYLITSDTIQPLSEGLVPWKANTTGPIDDTLFGNIPISGLPLGTYNLYLAVTPAGTMDSYYLWATYFVIP
;
A
#
# COMPACT_ATOMS: atom_id res chain seq x y z
N MET A 1 -57.16 -11.12 0.76
CA MET A 1 -56.68 -9.77 0.39
C MET A 1 -55.17 -9.84 0.34
N ASN A 2 -54.59 -9.40 -0.78
CA ASN A 2 -53.33 -9.88 -1.34
C ASN A 2 -52.07 -9.48 -0.56
N GLN A 3 -51.22 -10.47 -0.26
CA GLN A 3 -49.84 -10.35 0.23
C GLN A 3 -48.86 -9.72 -0.79
N LYS A 4 -49.33 -9.32 -1.98
CA LYS A 4 -48.53 -8.58 -2.98
C LYS A 4 -48.32 -7.10 -2.63
N GLY A 5 -48.91 -6.60 -1.53
CA GLY A 5 -48.93 -5.18 -1.18
C GLY A 5 -47.81 -4.70 -0.25
N VAL A 6 -47.00 -5.60 0.33
CA VAL A 6 -45.97 -5.22 1.33
C VAL A 6 -44.56 -5.17 0.73
N ILE A 7 -44.33 -5.83 -0.40
CA ILE A 7 -43.03 -5.85 -1.13
C ILE A 7 -42.79 -4.53 -1.91
N GLY A 8 -43.83 -3.72 -2.12
CA GLY A 8 -43.75 -2.48 -2.90
C GLY A 8 -43.14 -1.26 -2.19
N LEU A 9 -42.71 -1.35 -0.93
CA LEU A 9 -42.27 -0.19 -0.13
C LEU A 9 -40.74 -0.04 0.03
N LEU A 10 -39.94 -0.76 -0.77
CA LEU A 10 -38.48 -0.57 -0.89
C LEU A 10 -38.08 0.01 -2.26
N PHE A 11 -39.06 0.29 -3.13
CA PHE A 11 -38.84 0.84 -4.47
C PHE A 11 -39.05 2.36 -4.47
N GLY A 12 -37.99 3.09 -4.17
CA GLY A 12 -37.97 4.53 -4.43
C GLY A 12 -36.97 5.26 -3.56
N ILE A 13 -35.83 5.59 -4.17
CA ILE A 13 -34.96 6.77 -3.97
C ILE A 13 -33.50 6.30 -4.11
N PHE A 14 -32.92 6.51 -5.30
CA PHE A 14 -31.63 7.19 -5.53
C PHE A 14 -31.27 7.03 -7.01
N MET A 15 -31.71 7.99 -7.81
CA MET A 15 -31.20 8.20 -9.16
C MET A 15 -30.23 9.39 -9.08
N THR A 16 -28.94 9.13 -8.93
CA THR A 16 -27.89 10.12 -9.19
C THR A 16 -26.67 9.47 -9.82
N ILE A 17 -26.45 9.84 -11.07
CA ILE A 17 -25.25 9.82 -11.91
C ILE A 17 -23.95 9.49 -11.13
N LEU A 18 -23.36 8.32 -11.41
CA LEU A 18 -21.96 8.01 -11.07
C LEU A 18 -21.05 8.54 -12.19
N PRO A 19 -19.96 9.27 -11.88
CA PRO A 19 -18.93 9.54 -12.86
C PRO A 19 -18.20 8.24 -13.18
N ALA A 20 -17.73 8.08 -14.42
CA ALA A 20 -16.83 7.00 -14.79
C ALA A 20 -15.59 7.04 -13.87
N LEU A 21 -15.46 6.06 -12.97
CA LEU A 21 -14.21 5.82 -12.27
C LEU A 21 -13.23 5.27 -13.30
N THR A 22 -12.27 6.09 -13.71
CA THR A 22 -11.00 5.59 -14.19
C THR A 22 -10.34 4.88 -13.01
N LEU A 23 -10.25 3.55 -13.03
CA LEU A 23 -9.38 2.82 -12.09
C LEU A 23 -7.94 3.27 -12.38
N ALA A 24 -7.43 4.17 -11.55
CA ALA A 24 -5.99 4.38 -11.46
C ALA A 24 -5.40 3.11 -10.82
N GLY A 25 -4.44 2.48 -11.51
CA GLY A 25 -3.72 1.33 -10.96
C GLY A 25 -3.06 1.67 -9.62
N THR A 26 -3.02 0.70 -8.72
CA THR A 26 -2.29 0.80 -7.45
C THR A 26 -0.78 0.93 -7.73
N VAL A 27 -0.11 1.77 -6.95
CA VAL A 27 1.35 1.93 -6.94
C VAL A 27 1.96 0.78 -6.16
N GLU A 28 2.66 -0.10 -6.85
CA GLU A 28 3.45 -1.14 -6.20
C GLU A 28 4.81 -0.56 -5.78
N LEU A 29 5.00 -0.36 -4.47
CA LEU A 29 6.24 0.16 -3.93
C LEU A 29 7.38 -0.85 -4.13
N PRO A 30 8.60 -0.41 -4.46
CA PRO A 30 9.73 -1.32 -4.62
C PRO A 30 10.17 -1.92 -3.29
N GLN A 31 10.75 -3.11 -3.33
CA GLN A 31 11.47 -3.68 -2.19
C GLN A 31 12.58 -2.74 -1.69
N THR A 32 12.99 -2.92 -0.44
CA THR A 32 14.07 -2.13 0.20
C THR A 32 15.47 -2.61 -0.17
N GLY A 33 15.59 -3.85 -0.65
CA GLY A 33 16.86 -4.56 -0.84
C GLY A 33 17.44 -5.17 0.45
N GLN A 34 16.74 -5.10 1.59
CA GLN A 34 17.17 -5.80 2.80
C GLN A 34 16.96 -7.31 2.64
N THR A 35 17.96 -8.10 3.07
CA THR A 35 17.96 -9.58 2.96
C THR A 35 18.54 -10.26 4.20
N LYS A 36 18.85 -9.49 5.24
CA LYS A 36 19.45 -9.96 6.49
C LYS A 36 18.47 -9.77 7.63
N CYS A 37 18.48 -10.71 8.57
CA CYS A 37 17.72 -10.66 9.81
C CYS A 37 18.64 -10.86 11.01
N TYR A 38 18.19 -10.38 12.18
CA TYR A 38 18.97 -10.33 13.42
C TYR A 38 18.13 -10.87 14.59
N SER A 39 18.72 -11.51 15.61
CA SER A 39 17.96 -12.10 16.73
C SER A 39 17.93 -11.26 18.00
N ASP A 40 18.98 -10.48 18.22
CA ASP A 40 19.17 -9.72 19.46
C ASP A 40 20.21 -8.60 19.23
N LEU A 41 20.49 -7.83 20.28
CA LEU A 41 21.40 -6.68 20.25
C LEU A 41 22.90 -7.06 20.11
N PHE A 42 23.25 -8.35 20.11
CA PHE A 42 24.64 -8.84 20.19
C PHE A 42 25.01 -9.91 19.14
N VAL A 43 24.04 -10.51 18.42
CA VAL A 43 24.25 -11.51 17.36
C VAL A 43 24.06 -10.90 15.98
N SER A 44 25.10 -11.02 15.13
CA SER A 44 25.27 -10.19 13.94
C SER A 44 24.52 -10.63 12.68
N LYS A 45 23.92 -11.83 12.66
CA LYS A 45 22.99 -12.28 11.60
C LYS A 45 22.37 -13.64 11.96
N ILE A 46 21.09 -13.81 11.68
CA ILE A 46 20.39 -15.10 11.78
C ILE A 46 19.72 -15.50 10.47
N ASP A 47 19.17 -16.72 10.44
CA ASP A 47 18.18 -17.11 9.45
C ASP A 47 16.92 -16.26 9.60
N CYS A 48 16.29 -15.90 8.49
CA CYS A 48 15.18 -14.97 8.48
C CYS A 48 13.82 -15.62 8.80
N ALA A 49 13.70 -16.95 8.73
CA ALA A 49 12.39 -17.61 8.84
C ALA A 49 11.73 -17.36 10.21
N GLY A 50 10.48 -16.85 10.17
CA GLY A 50 9.64 -16.58 11.32
C GLY A 50 10.01 -15.32 12.11
N THR A 51 10.84 -14.44 11.57
CA THR A 51 11.29 -13.21 12.27
C THR A 51 10.36 -12.02 12.08
N GLY A 52 9.54 -12.00 11.03
CA GLY A 52 8.71 -10.87 10.63
C GLY A 52 9.51 -9.65 10.13
N GLN A 53 10.82 -9.79 9.94
CA GLN A 53 11.71 -8.71 9.49
C GLN A 53 11.63 -8.52 7.98
N ASP A 54 11.98 -7.34 7.50
CA ASP A 54 11.97 -7.03 6.07
C ASP A 54 12.95 -7.94 5.28
N GLY A 55 14.01 -8.43 5.91
CA GLY A 55 14.90 -9.43 5.30
C GLY A 55 14.23 -10.77 5.01
N GLU A 56 13.19 -11.13 5.78
CA GLU A 56 12.33 -12.30 5.55
C GLU A 56 11.24 -11.98 4.54
N ILE A 57 10.49 -10.90 4.80
CA ILE A 57 9.24 -10.60 4.09
C ILE A 57 9.51 -10.04 2.69
N GLN A 58 10.50 -9.15 2.58
CA GLN A 58 10.90 -8.47 1.34
C GLN A 58 9.67 -7.95 0.56
N ALA A 59 8.79 -7.22 1.26
CA ALA A 59 7.56 -6.72 0.67
C ALA A 59 7.84 -5.66 -0.42
N GLY A 60 7.03 -5.69 -1.49
CA GLY A 60 7.12 -4.77 -2.62
C GLY A 60 7.59 -5.44 -3.92
N VAL A 61 7.75 -4.63 -4.97
CA VAL A 61 8.22 -5.07 -6.28
C VAL A 61 9.68 -5.48 -6.19
N GLU A 62 9.96 -6.71 -6.61
CA GLU A 62 11.33 -7.24 -6.72
C GLU A 62 12.15 -6.40 -7.70
N TRP A 63 13.41 -6.16 -7.34
CA TRP A 63 14.29 -5.40 -8.22
C TRP A 63 14.68 -6.24 -9.45
N PRO A 64 14.69 -5.66 -10.66
CA PRO A 64 15.21 -6.33 -11.84
C PRO A 64 16.67 -6.75 -11.63
N SER A 65 17.03 -7.94 -12.13
CA SER A 65 18.42 -8.44 -12.09
C SER A 65 19.42 -7.49 -12.75
N LEU A 66 18.99 -6.79 -13.81
CA LEU A 66 19.65 -5.61 -14.35
C LEU A 66 18.84 -4.37 -14.00
N ARG A 67 19.06 -3.82 -12.80
CA ARG A 67 18.37 -2.60 -12.39
C ARG A 67 18.86 -1.36 -13.15
N PHE A 68 20.17 -1.21 -13.30
CA PHE A 68 20.76 -0.02 -13.91
C PHE A 68 21.46 -0.36 -15.22
N THR A 69 21.05 0.32 -16.29
CA THR A 69 21.65 0.20 -17.62
C THR A 69 22.44 1.47 -17.93
N ASP A 70 23.76 1.34 -18.13
CA ASP A 70 24.58 2.43 -18.67
C ASP A 70 24.27 2.62 -20.16
N ASN A 71 23.83 3.82 -20.54
CA ASN A 71 23.48 4.16 -21.91
C ASN A 71 24.71 4.55 -22.76
N GLY A 72 25.90 4.64 -22.16
CA GLY A 72 27.15 4.96 -22.86
C GLY A 72 27.28 6.43 -23.27
N ASP A 73 26.39 7.30 -22.78
CA ASP A 73 26.32 8.73 -23.07
C ASP A 73 26.34 9.61 -21.81
N GLY A 74 26.78 9.02 -20.68
CA GLY A 74 26.81 9.64 -19.36
C GLY A 74 25.47 9.64 -18.64
N THR A 75 24.53 8.80 -19.08
CA THR A 75 23.24 8.57 -18.40
C THR A 75 23.04 7.11 -18.03
N ILE A 76 22.27 6.89 -16.96
CA ILE A 76 21.90 5.56 -16.45
C ILE A 76 20.38 5.42 -16.48
N THR A 77 19.86 4.39 -17.12
CA THR A 77 18.43 4.03 -17.04
C THR A 77 18.19 3.11 -15.85
N ASP A 78 17.26 3.48 -14.95
CA ASP A 78 16.78 2.63 -13.87
C ASP A 78 15.55 1.83 -14.33
N ASN A 79 15.75 0.54 -14.62
CA ASN A 79 14.72 -0.37 -15.12
C ASN A 79 13.63 -0.70 -14.08
N LEU A 80 13.83 -0.36 -12.80
CA LEU A 80 12.79 -0.50 -11.77
C LEU A 80 11.79 0.67 -11.84
N THR A 81 12.28 1.89 -12.07
CA THR A 81 11.46 3.11 -11.99
C THR A 81 11.08 3.69 -13.34
N GLY A 82 11.80 3.29 -14.40
CA GLY A 82 11.74 3.89 -15.73
C GLY A 82 12.42 5.26 -15.82
N LEU A 83 13.00 5.76 -14.72
CA LEU A 83 13.69 7.03 -14.68
C LEU A 83 15.10 6.90 -15.29
N MET A 84 15.60 8.02 -15.79
CA MET A 84 16.98 8.11 -16.26
C MET A 84 17.73 9.13 -15.41
N TRP A 85 18.88 8.71 -14.92
CA TRP A 85 19.74 9.45 -14.00
C TRP A 85 20.99 9.93 -14.71
N LEU A 86 21.53 11.07 -14.28
CA LEU A 86 22.89 11.44 -14.64
C LEU A 86 23.87 10.44 -14.02
N LYS A 87 24.86 9.98 -14.78
CA LYS A 87 25.81 8.95 -14.31
C LYS A 87 26.75 9.45 -13.21
N ASP A 88 27.21 10.69 -13.32
CA ASP A 88 28.21 11.29 -12.43
C ASP A 88 27.54 12.00 -11.23
N GLY A 89 27.63 11.39 -10.06
CA GLY A 89 27.09 11.89 -8.81
C GLY A 89 27.84 13.07 -8.20
N ASN A 90 28.94 13.53 -8.81
CA ASN A 90 29.70 14.72 -8.36
C ASN A 90 29.83 15.78 -9.47
N CYS A 91 29.03 15.70 -10.54
CA CYS A 91 29.14 16.62 -11.68
C CYS A 91 28.98 18.11 -11.29
N PHE A 92 28.18 18.39 -10.25
CA PHE A 92 27.85 19.75 -9.82
C PHE A 92 28.68 20.28 -8.65
N GLY A 93 29.48 19.41 -8.01
CA GLY A 93 30.09 19.68 -6.71
C GLY A 93 29.07 20.04 -5.64
N THR A 94 29.56 20.64 -4.55
CA THR A 94 28.71 21.08 -3.42
C THR A 94 27.84 22.28 -3.80
N GLN A 95 26.55 22.18 -3.54
CA GLN A 95 25.53 23.20 -3.79
C GLN A 95 24.68 23.45 -2.55
N THR A 96 24.13 24.67 -2.45
CA THR A 96 22.97 24.93 -1.58
C THR A 96 21.72 24.35 -2.22
N SER A 97 20.62 24.20 -1.49
CA SER A 97 19.36 23.69 -2.07
C SER A 97 18.84 24.53 -3.24
N GLN A 98 18.89 25.87 -3.12
CA GLN A 98 18.55 26.75 -4.24
C GLN A 98 19.59 26.67 -5.37
N GLY A 99 20.88 26.60 -5.02
CA GLY A 99 21.96 26.44 -5.98
C GLY A 99 21.83 25.14 -6.79
N ALA A 100 21.33 24.05 -6.19
CA ALA A 100 21.07 22.79 -6.88
C ALA A 100 19.99 22.96 -7.96
N LEU A 101 18.85 23.60 -7.63
CA LEU A 101 17.79 23.89 -8.60
C LEU A 101 18.31 24.76 -9.76
N ASP A 102 19.05 25.82 -9.42
CA ASP A 102 19.63 26.74 -10.40
C ASP A 102 20.66 26.05 -11.29
N ALA A 103 21.49 25.17 -10.71
CA ALA A 103 22.51 24.43 -11.43
C ALA A 103 21.92 23.40 -12.40
N VAL A 104 20.86 22.67 -11.99
CA VAL A 104 20.16 21.77 -12.91
C VAL A 104 19.42 22.57 -14.00
N ALA A 105 18.88 23.75 -13.67
CA ALA A 105 18.28 24.64 -14.65
C ALA A 105 19.28 25.10 -15.72
N ASP A 106 20.48 25.52 -15.30
CA ASP A 106 21.57 25.93 -16.19
C ASP A 106 22.15 24.75 -17.00
N PHE A 107 22.26 23.56 -16.41
CA PHE A 107 22.74 22.34 -17.09
C PHE A 107 21.92 21.97 -18.32
N LYS A 108 20.60 22.19 -18.29
CA LYS A 108 19.72 21.94 -19.45
C LYS A 108 20.12 22.71 -20.69
N THR A 109 20.68 23.91 -20.54
CA THR A 109 21.07 24.78 -21.65
C THR A 109 22.57 24.86 -21.86
N ASN A 110 23.36 24.63 -20.81
CA ASN A 110 24.81 24.81 -20.79
C ASN A 110 25.54 23.58 -20.20
N PRO A 111 25.33 22.35 -20.72
CA PRO A 111 25.91 21.15 -20.12
C PRO A 111 27.44 21.17 -20.10
N GLY A 112 28.09 21.81 -21.09
CA GLY A 112 29.55 21.93 -21.17
C GLY A 112 30.21 22.82 -20.11
N LYS A 113 29.44 23.52 -19.27
CA LYS A 113 29.96 24.25 -18.10
C LYS A 113 30.33 23.29 -16.95
N TYR A 114 29.71 22.12 -16.93
CA TYR A 114 29.85 21.13 -15.88
C TYR A 114 30.75 19.99 -16.34
N TYR A 115 31.54 19.45 -15.42
CA TYR A 115 32.49 18.37 -15.71
C TYR A 115 31.85 17.03 -15.36
N CYS A 116 30.78 16.66 -16.07
CA CYS A 116 30.13 15.37 -15.89
C CYS A 116 30.92 14.28 -16.62
N GLN A 117 31.33 13.24 -15.91
CA GLN A 117 32.01 12.09 -16.51
C GLN A 117 31.18 11.46 -17.64
N ASP A 118 31.82 11.28 -18.80
CA ASP A 118 31.30 10.62 -20.00
C ASP A 118 29.98 11.20 -20.55
N TYR A 119 29.59 12.41 -20.15
CA TYR A 119 28.33 13.01 -20.59
C TYR A 119 28.40 13.53 -22.02
N THR A 120 27.73 12.81 -22.93
CA THR A 120 27.60 13.17 -24.35
C THR A 120 26.14 13.27 -24.80
N ALA A 121 25.18 12.99 -23.91
CA ALA A 121 23.76 13.09 -24.21
C ALA A 121 23.31 14.55 -24.46
N THR A 122 22.20 14.72 -25.18
CA THR A 122 21.65 16.04 -25.56
C THR A 122 20.27 16.30 -24.95
N TYR A 123 19.98 15.71 -23.79
CA TYR A 123 18.70 15.89 -23.09
C TYR A 123 18.60 17.27 -22.42
N ASN A 124 17.40 17.87 -22.43
CA ASN A 124 17.14 19.21 -21.92
C ASN A 124 15.97 19.28 -20.90
N ASP A 125 15.51 18.13 -20.45
CA ASP A 125 14.41 17.91 -19.50
C ASP A 125 14.90 17.47 -18.11
N TRP A 126 16.19 17.70 -17.81
CA TRP A 126 16.77 17.42 -16.51
C TRP A 126 16.12 18.24 -15.39
N ARG A 127 15.92 17.58 -14.25
CA ARG A 127 15.40 18.18 -13.02
C ARG A 127 16.03 17.52 -11.81
N LEU A 128 15.92 18.19 -10.67
CA LEU A 128 16.22 17.56 -9.39
C LEU A 128 15.12 16.51 -9.10
N PRO A 129 15.46 15.33 -8.57
CA PRO A 129 14.46 14.32 -8.19
C PRO A 129 13.64 14.82 -7.00
N ASN A 130 12.37 14.43 -6.92
CA ASN A 130 11.66 14.58 -5.65
C ASN A 130 12.12 13.53 -4.64
N VAL A 131 11.71 13.65 -3.38
CA VAL A 131 12.18 12.76 -2.31
C VAL A 131 11.83 11.29 -2.54
N ASN A 132 10.68 10.98 -3.15
CA ASN A 132 10.28 9.59 -3.45
C ASN A 132 11.18 8.99 -4.56
N GLU A 133 11.52 9.79 -5.58
CA GLU A 133 12.41 9.37 -6.66
C GLU A 133 13.83 9.11 -6.18
N LEU A 134 14.39 10.00 -5.35
CA LEU A 134 15.73 9.81 -4.82
C LEU A 134 15.79 8.67 -3.79
N GLU A 135 14.74 8.51 -2.96
CA GLU A 135 14.67 7.41 -1.98
C GLU A 135 14.69 6.05 -2.69
N SER A 136 14.11 5.97 -3.89
CA SER A 136 14.07 4.72 -4.65
C SER A 136 15.46 4.13 -4.93
N LEU A 137 16.52 4.96 -4.96
CA LEU A 137 17.91 4.53 -5.14
C LEU A 137 18.51 3.91 -3.86
N ILE A 138 17.91 4.09 -2.70
CA ILE A 138 18.42 3.56 -1.43
C ILE A 138 18.31 2.03 -1.40
N HIS A 139 19.42 1.41 -1.02
CA HIS A 139 19.53 -0.03 -0.78
C HIS A 139 19.70 -0.29 0.71
N ALA A 140 18.63 -0.63 1.43
CA ALA A 140 18.65 -0.75 2.90
C ALA A 140 19.62 -1.83 3.43
N GLY A 141 19.92 -2.86 2.64
CA GLY A 141 20.89 -3.90 3.01
C GLY A 141 22.38 -3.59 2.71
N LYS A 142 22.70 -2.43 2.13
CA LYS A 142 24.06 -2.07 1.67
C LYS A 142 24.33 -0.58 1.88
N ASN A 143 25.60 -0.22 1.95
CA ASN A 143 25.99 1.18 1.81
C ASN A 143 25.64 1.67 0.39
N THR A 144 24.76 2.65 0.27
CA THR A 144 24.12 3.00 -1.01
C THR A 144 25.10 3.64 -1.99
N TYR A 145 25.91 4.63 -1.57
CA TYR A 145 26.89 5.26 -2.48
C TYR A 145 27.89 4.24 -3.04
N ALA A 146 28.42 3.36 -2.17
CA ALA A 146 29.38 2.35 -2.60
C ALA A 146 28.72 1.32 -3.51
N TRP A 147 27.47 0.96 -3.23
CA TRP A 147 26.71 0.07 -4.09
C TRP A 147 26.44 0.70 -5.46
N LEU A 148 25.92 1.93 -5.54
CA LEU A 148 25.62 2.62 -6.81
C LEU A 148 26.86 2.78 -7.69
N ASN A 149 28.02 3.11 -7.12
CA ASN A 149 29.29 3.16 -7.88
C ASN A 149 29.70 1.80 -8.46
N ASN A 150 29.19 0.69 -7.90
CA ASN A 150 29.35 -0.66 -8.45
C ASN A 150 28.17 -1.06 -9.38
N GLN A 151 27.21 -0.17 -9.64
CA GLN A 151 26.06 -0.36 -10.52
C GLN A 151 26.08 0.61 -11.71
N ALA A 152 27.28 0.92 -12.23
CA ALA A 152 27.55 1.81 -13.35
C ALA A 152 27.40 3.32 -13.10
N PHE A 153 26.92 3.78 -11.95
CA PHE A 153 27.12 5.19 -11.56
C PHE A 153 28.61 5.47 -11.32
N ALA A 154 28.98 6.75 -11.39
CA ALA A 154 30.33 7.21 -11.11
C ALA A 154 30.31 8.35 -10.07
N ASN A 155 31.35 8.42 -9.25
CA ASN A 155 31.58 9.50 -8.28
C ASN A 155 30.40 9.81 -7.36
N VAL A 156 29.55 8.82 -7.05
CA VAL A 156 28.52 8.99 -6.00
C VAL A 156 29.23 9.08 -4.65
N LYS A 157 28.94 10.13 -3.89
CA LYS A 157 29.62 10.46 -2.63
C LYS A 157 28.87 9.93 -1.41
N SER A 158 29.62 9.75 -0.32
CA SER A 158 29.11 9.47 1.03
C SER A 158 28.61 10.76 1.67
N SER A 159 27.51 11.30 1.16
CA SER A 159 27.01 12.63 1.50
C SER A 159 25.50 12.77 1.22
N GLY A 160 24.93 13.92 1.59
CA GLY A 160 23.55 14.26 1.32
C GLY A 160 23.32 14.78 -0.10
N TYR A 161 22.38 14.18 -0.81
CA TYR A 161 21.95 14.61 -2.15
C TYR A 161 20.61 15.35 -2.07
N TRP A 162 20.58 16.57 -2.61
CA TRP A 162 19.38 17.41 -2.60
C TRP A 162 18.23 16.82 -3.43
N THR A 163 17.01 17.03 -2.96
CA THR A 163 15.77 16.76 -3.69
C THR A 163 15.06 18.08 -4.04
N SER A 164 14.13 18.05 -4.99
CA SER A 164 13.23 19.17 -5.28
C SER A 164 12.12 19.32 -4.23
N THR A 165 12.03 18.41 -3.26
CA THR A 165 10.99 18.41 -2.23
C THR A 165 11.33 19.41 -1.13
N TYR A 166 10.39 20.30 -0.77
CA TYR A 166 10.57 21.34 0.24
C TYR A 166 9.48 21.23 1.30
N VAL A 167 9.89 21.07 2.56
CA VAL A 167 8.98 20.86 3.68
C VAL A 167 8.85 22.15 4.47
N TYR A 168 7.62 22.66 4.57
CA TYR A 168 7.34 23.90 5.30
C TYR A 168 7.77 23.80 6.77
N GLY A 169 8.52 24.79 7.25
CA GLY A 169 9.06 24.82 8.61
C GLY A 169 10.39 24.08 8.79
N TYR A 170 10.82 23.30 7.79
CA TYR A 170 12.05 22.51 7.86
C TYR A 170 13.08 22.93 6.81
N GLY A 171 12.73 22.88 5.51
CA GLY A 171 13.66 23.16 4.41
C GLY A 171 13.54 22.20 3.25
N ALA A 172 14.51 22.25 2.33
CA ALA A 172 14.61 21.29 1.24
C ALA A 172 15.03 19.91 1.79
N ALA A 173 14.37 18.85 1.36
CA ALA A 173 14.75 17.50 1.74
C ALA A 173 16.02 17.07 0.99
N PHE A 174 16.87 16.32 1.67
CA PHE A 174 18.01 15.64 1.08
C PHE A 174 18.04 14.20 1.56
N ILE A 175 18.71 13.34 0.78
CA ILE A 175 18.92 11.95 1.15
C ILE A 175 20.41 11.68 1.30
N ASP A 176 20.80 11.22 2.48
CA ASP A 176 22.16 10.79 2.79
C ASP A 176 22.43 9.44 2.12
N MET A 177 23.41 9.37 1.22
CA MET A 177 23.74 8.14 0.48
C MET A 177 24.68 7.19 1.24
N GLU A 178 25.24 7.61 2.37
CA GLU A 178 26.02 6.74 3.26
C GLU A 178 25.10 5.83 4.06
N TYR A 179 24.10 6.44 4.69
CA TYR A 179 23.19 5.76 5.60
C TYR A 179 21.85 5.45 4.94
N GLY A 180 21.35 6.33 4.07
CA GLY A 180 20.00 6.26 3.50
C GLY A 180 18.99 7.17 4.18
N ASN A 181 19.44 8.10 5.03
CA ASN A 181 18.57 8.96 5.82
C ASN A 181 17.86 10.02 4.98
N VAL A 182 16.65 10.41 5.36
CA VAL A 182 15.91 11.57 4.81
C VAL A 182 15.88 12.68 5.86
N TYR A 183 16.46 13.84 5.53
CA TYR A 183 16.61 15.01 6.42
C TYR A 183 16.45 16.34 5.66
N TYR A 184 16.54 17.49 6.37
CA TYR A 184 16.22 18.82 5.81
C TYR A 184 17.33 19.90 5.88
N TRP A 185 18.45 19.65 6.57
CA TRP A 185 19.36 20.73 6.99
C TRP A 185 20.76 20.78 6.34
N TYR A 186 21.23 19.69 5.69
CA TYR A 186 22.66 19.51 5.37
C TYR A 186 22.94 18.84 4.01
N GLY A 187 22.04 18.98 3.03
CA GLY A 187 22.34 18.47 1.68
C GLY A 187 23.54 19.20 1.05
N GLU A 188 24.24 18.51 0.16
CA GLU A 188 25.45 19.03 -0.49
C GLU A 188 25.47 18.75 -1.98
N ASP A 189 25.22 17.52 -2.39
CA ASP A 189 25.45 17.06 -3.76
C ASP A 189 24.15 17.01 -4.59
N VAL A 190 24.30 16.85 -5.90
CA VAL A 190 23.21 16.94 -6.87
C VAL A 190 23.27 15.75 -7.82
N LEU A 191 22.18 14.99 -7.90
CA LEU A 191 22.02 13.88 -8.85
C LEU A 191 20.73 14.11 -9.65
N PRO A 192 20.81 14.77 -10.83
CA PRO A 192 19.64 15.03 -11.64
C PRO A 192 19.00 13.77 -12.20
N VAL A 193 17.70 13.85 -12.39
CA VAL A 193 16.87 12.81 -13.00
C VAL A 193 16.05 13.40 -14.15
N ARG A 194 15.60 12.54 -15.04
CA ARG A 194 14.66 12.88 -16.12
C ARG A 194 13.69 11.74 -16.40
N GLY A 195 12.66 12.04 -17.18
CA GLY A 195 11.58 11.12 -17.50
C GLY A 195 10.46 11.09 -16.47
N THR A 196 9.54 10.15 -16.69
CA THR A 196 8.34 9.91 -15.88
C THR A 196 8.36 8.49 -15.35
N THR A 197 8.00 8.32 -14.08
CA THR A 197 7.85 7.01 -13.46
C THR A 197 6.38 6.58 -13.39
N THR A 198 6.15 5.28 -13.49
CA THR A 198 4.85 4.62 -13.28
C THR A 198 4.86 3.73 -12.04
N THR A 199 5.87 3.85 -11.18
CA THR A 199 6.03 3.00 -9.99
C THR A 199 6.22 3.79 -8.70
N LEU A 200 6.45 5.10 -8.78
CA LEU A 200 6.61 5.96 -7.60
C LEU A 200 5.48 6.99 -7.52
N PRO A 201 4.93 7.22 -6.31
CA PRO A 201 3.84 8.18 -6.14
C PRO A 201 4.38 9.61 -6.09
N LYS A 202 3.50 10.58 -6.36
CA LYS A 202 3.75 11.97 -5.99
C LYS A 202 3.99 12.11 -4.49
N THR A 203 4.66 13.18 -4.09
CA THR A 203 4.95 13.53 -2.68
C THR A 203 3.79 14.25 -1.96
N GLY A 204 2.75 14.64 -2.71
CA GLY A 204 1.66 15.49 -2.23
C GLY A 204 1.94 17.00 -2.35
N GLN A 205 3.18 17.42 -2.60
CA GLN A 205 3.51 18.84 -2.71
C GLN A 205 2.81 19.54 -3.88
N THR A 206 2.31 20.74 -3.60
CA THR A 206 1.62 21.62 -4.56
C THR A 206 2.03 23.09 -4.42
N LYS A 207 2.97 23.38 -3.52
CA LYS A 207 3.42 24.73 -3.18
C LYS A 207 4.94 24.80 -3.32
N CYS A 208 5.45 25.98 -3.60
CA CYS A 208 6.88 26.25 -3.71
C CYS A 208 7.27 27.36 -2.74
N TYR A 209 8.52 27.35 -2.32
CA TYR A 209 9.03 28.23 -1.27
C TYR A 209 10.32 28.90 -1.72
N ASN A 210 10.52 30.16 -1.34
CA ASN A 210 11.79 30.84 -1.58
C ASN A 210 12.86 30.45 -0.54
N TYR A 211 14.07 30.96 -0.68
CA TYR A 211 15.19 30.68 0.23
C TYR A 211 14.97 31.13 1.69
N THR A 212 13.98 31.99 1.97
CA THR A 212 13.59 32.39 3.33
C THR A 212 12.44 31.54 3.89
N GLY A 213 12.01 30.49 3.17
CA GLY A 213 10.91 29.62 3.58
C GLY A 213 9.51 30.20 3.38
N LEU A 214 9.38 31.31 2.66
CA LEU A 214 8.08 31.90 2.35
C LEU A 214 7.52 31.31 1.06
N LYS A 215 6.20 31.07 1.05
CA LYS A 215 5.51 30.59 -0.15
C LYS A 215 5.73 31.57 -1.32
N THR A 216 6.06 31.03 -2.48
CA THR A 216 6.28 31.77 -3.73
C THR A 216 5.49 31.15 -4.89
N ASN A 217 5.49 31.81 -6.05
CA ASN A 217 4.96 31.24 -7.29
C ASN A 217 5.85 30.06 -7.74
N CYS A 218 5.25 28.94 -8.08
CA CYS A 218 5.96 27.74 -8.51
C CYS A 218 6.59 27.86 -9.91
N ALA A 219 6.04 28.69 -10.80
CA ALA A 219 6.50 28.74 -12.18
C ALA A 219 8.00 29.06 -12.29
N GLY A 220 8.75 28.15 -12.92
CA GLY A 220 10.18 28.24 -13.17
C GLY A 220 11.08 27.95 -11.97
N THR A 221 10.54 27.45 -10.85
CA THR A 221 11.33 27.16 -9.65
C THR A 221 12.07 25.83 -9.71
N GLY A 222 11.59 24.88 -10.53
CA GLY A 222 12.08 23.50 -10.55
C GLY A 222 11.74 22.69 -9.29
N GLN A 223 10.98 23.27 -8.35
CA GLN A 223 10.60 22.58 -7.12
C GLN A 223 9.52 21.54 -7.40
N ASP A 224 9.43 20.56 -6.50
CA ASP A 224 8.47 19.47 -6.59
C ASP A 224 7.01 19.98 -6.58
N GLY A 225 6.71 21.11 -5.94
CA GLY A 225 5.40 21.76 -6.05
C GLY A 225 5.04 22.25 -7.45
N GLU A 226 6.03 22.54 -8.31
CA GLU A 226 5.85 22.88 -9.72
C GLU A 226 5.71 21.61 -10.57
N ILE A 227 6.62 20.65 -10.39
CA ILE A 227 6.75 19.48 -11.27
C ILE A 227 5.73 18.39 -10.91
N GLN A 228 5.55 18.13 -9.62
CA GLN A 228 4.64 17.13 -9.05
C GLN A 228 4.78 15.77 -9.75
N ALA A 229 6.02 15.31 -9.89
CA ALA A 229 6.37 14.06 -10.58
C ALA A 229 5.88 12.83 -9.82
N GLY A 230 5.49 11.78 -10.55
CA GLY A 230 4.99 10.52 -10.00
C GLY A 230 3.49 10.32 -10.18
N ILE A 231 3.00 9.19 -9.68
CA ILE A 231 1.59 8.79 -9.77
C ILE A 231 0.73 9.65 -8.84
N THR A 232 -0.32 10.25 -9.42
CA THR A 232 -1.30 11.06 -8.68
C THR A 232 -2.03 10.20 -7.65
N TRP A 233 -2.22 10.75 -6.45
CA TRP A 233 -2.97 10.06 -5.41
C TRP A 233 -4.45 9.92 -5.76
N PRO A 234 -5.08 8.77 -5.45
CA PRO A 234 -6.52 8.62 -5.59
C PRO A 234 -7.27 9.51 -4.60
N ALA A 235 -8.53 9.81 -4.94
CA ALA A 235 -9.45 10.55 -4.07
C ALA A 235 -10.73 9.72 -3.89
N PRO A 236 -10.99 9.16 -2.69
CA PRO A 236 -10.17 9.27 -1.48
C PRO A 236 -8.88 8.44 -1.56
N ARG A 237 -7.81 8.90 -0.88
CA ARG A 237 -6.58 8.12 -0.74
C ARG A 237 -6.75 6.95 0.20
N PHE A 238 -7.43 7.18 1.32
CA PHE A 238 -7.69 6.18 2.34
C PHE A 238 -9.18 5.89 2.44
N THR A 239 -9.53 4.61 2.51
CA THR A 239 -10.91 4.13 2.69
C THR A 239 -11.01 3.37 4.00
N ASP A 240 -11.76 3.92 4.95
CA ASP A 240 -12.16 3.23 6.18
C ASP A 240 -13.08 2.07 5.82
N LYS A 241 -12.76 0.87 6.30
CA LYS A 241 -13.56 -0.33 6.08
C LYS A 241 -14.62 -0.54 7.16
N GLY A 242 -14.59 0.28 8.22
CA GLY A 242 -15.55 0.19 9.33
C GLY A 242 -15.31 -0.98 10.29
N ASP A 243 -14.30 -1.81 10.03
CA ASP A 243 -13.90 -3.01 10.79
C ASP A 243 -12.60 -2.80 11.59
N GLY A 244 -12.19 -1.54 11.77
CA GLY A 244 -10.92 -1.19 12.41
C GLY A 244 -9.73 -1.24 11.45
N THR A 245 -9.95 -1.38 10.14
CA THR A 245 -8.91 -1.29 9.11
C THR A 245 -9.14 -0.14 8.12
N VAL A 246 -8.06 0.28 7.48
CA VAL A 246 -8.07 1.33 6.45
C VAL A 246 -7.30 0.84 5.24
N THR A 247 -7.92 0.88 4.07
CA THR A 247 -7.25 0.61 2.79
C THR A 247 -6.61 1.89 2.26
N ASP A 248 -5.32 1.84 1.93
CA ASP A 248 -4.65 2.86 1.14
C ASP A 248 -4.84 2.55 -0.35
N ASN A 249 -5.75 3.29 -1.00
CA ASN A 249 -6.07 3.12 -2.42
C ASN A 249 -4.88 3.46 -3.32
N LEU A 250 -3.86 4.17 -2.81
CA LEU A 250 -2.65 4.45 -3.58
C LEU A 250 -1.80 3.20 -3.71
N THR A 251 -1.51 2.53 -2.60
CA THR A 251 -0.55 1.40 -2.56
C THR A 251 -1.25 0.04 -2.61
N GLY A 252 -2.56 0.01 -2.40
CA GLY A 252 -3.32 -1.20 -2.16
C GLY A 252 -3.05 -1.83 -0.79
N LEU A 253 -2.24 -1.23 0.08
CA LEU A 253 -1.96 -1.77 1.42
C LEU A 253 -3.14 -1.54 2.37
N MET A 254 -3.27 -2.40 3.37
CA MET A 254 -4.27 -2.24 4.43
C MET A 254 -3.57 -2.03 5.77
N TRP A 255 -4.00 -1.00 6.48
CA TRP A 255 -3.40 -0.51 7.71
C TRP A 255 -4.37 -0.68 8.87
N LEU A 256 -3.83 -0.94 10.06
CA LEU A 256 -4.64 -0.88 11.28
C LEU A 256 -5.11 0.58 11.46
N LYS A 257 -6.42 0.79 11.68
CA LYS A 257 -6.99 2.14 11.79
C LYS A 257 -6.43 2.91 13.00
N ASP A 258 -6.23 2.20 14.10
CA ASP A 258 -5.69 2.73 15.35
C ASP A 258 -4.17 2.57 15.41
N ALA A 259 -3.45 3.63 15.03
CA ALA A 259 -1.98 3.64 14.99
C ALA A 259 -1.34 3.55 16.39
N GLY A 260 -2.10 3.83 17.45
CA GLY A 260 -1.66 3.76 18.84
C GLY A 260 -1.92 2.40 19.49
N CYS A 261 -2.66 1.49 18.84
CA CYS A 261 -3.18 0.30 19.50
C CYS A 261 -2.09 -0.62 20.10
N LEU A 262 -0.98 -0.80 19.39
CA LEU A 262 0.08 -1.70 19.85
C LEU A 262 1.06 -1.04 20.83
N GLY A 263 1.04 0.30 20.90
CA GLY A 263 1.88 1.15 21.75
C GLY A 263 3.37 1.14 21.37
N GLY A 264 4.14 2.05 21.96
CA GLY A 264 5.59 2.12 21.74
C GLY A 264 6.36 0.91 22.28
N ARG A 265 7.32 0.40 21.52
CA ARG A 265 8.13 -0.79 21.86
C ARG A 265 9.59 -0.63 21.42
N GLN A 266 10.48 -1.42 22.02
CA GLN A 266 11.78 -1.74 21.43
C GLN A 266 11.58 -2.54 20.14
N TRP A 267 12.57 -2.55 19.25
CA TRP A 267 12.34 -3.04 17.89
C TRP A 267 12.01 -4.54 17.82
N PHE A 268 12.72 -5.40 18.56
CA PHE A 268 12.39 -6.82 18.64
C PHE A 268 11.02 -7.05 19.30
N ASP A 269 10.75 -6.34 20.40
CA ASP A 269 9.44 -6.38 21.05
C ASP A 269 8.31 -5.90 20.12
N ALA A 270 8.59 -5.00 19.17
CA ALA A 270 7.62 -4.53 18.20
C ALA A 270 7.23 -5.66 17.22
N LEU A 271 8.20 -6.43 16.73
CA LEU A 271 7.95 -7.60 15.87
C LEU A 271 7.14 -8.66 16.64
N ASP A 272 7.54 -8.97 17.87
CA ASP A 272 6.83 -9.91 18.75
C ASP A 272 5.42 -9.42 19.07
N ARG A 273 5.23 -8.11 19.27
CA ARG A 273 3.92 -7.50 19.53
C ARG A 273 2.97 -7.67 18.34
N VAL A 274 3.48 -7.55 17.11
CA VAL A 274 2.66 -7.79 15.91
C VAL A 274 2.34 -9.29 15.77
N ALA A 275 3.28 -10.18 16.06
CA ALA A 275 3.04 -11.62 16.07
C ALA A 275 1.99 -12.05 17.13
N ASP A 276 2.05 -11.48 18.34
CA ASP A 276 1.05 -11.70 19.38
C ASP A 276 -0.31 -11.11 18.99
N PHE A 277 -0.34 -9.94 18.32
CA PHE A 277 -1.57 -9.36 17.76
C PHE A 277 -2.22 -10.26 16.71
N ASN A 278 -1.44 -10.92 15.84
CA ASN A 278 -1.95 -11.91 14.89
C ASN A 278 -2.56 -13.14 15.58
N THR A 279 -2.03 -13.51 16.75
CA THR A 279 -2.45 -14.73 17.47
C THR A 279 -3.69 -14.48 18.33
N ASP A 280 -3.74 -13.34 19.02
CA ASP A 280 -4.83 -12.98 19.92
C ASP A 280 -5.08 -11.46 19.88
N PRO A 281 -5.74 -10.96 18.82
CA PRO A 281 -6.05 -9.55 18.70
C PRO A 281 -6.97 -9.05 19.82
N GLY A 282 -7.72 -9.95 20.48
CA GLY A 282 -8.62 -9.62 21.59
C GLY A 282 -7.91 -9.12 22.85
N LYS A 283 -6.59 -9.35 23.00
CA LYS A 283 -5.77 -8.75 24.07
C LYS A 283 -5.61 -7.24 23.93
N TYR A 284 -5.91 -6.68 22.77
CA TYR A 284 -5.62 -5.32 22.38
C TYR A 284 -6.92 -4.53 22.25
N ASN A 285 -6.95 -3.33 22.80
CA ASN A 285 -8.13 -2.47 22.76
C ASN A 285 -8.04 -1.50 21.57
N CYS A 286 -7.94 -2.03 20.35
CA CYS A 286 -7.88 -1.20 19.15
C CYS A 286 -9.27 -0.65 18.81
N VAL A 287 -9.34 0.62 18.37
CA VAL A 287 -10.61 1.25 17.97
C VAL A 287 -11.31 0.47 16.85
N ASN A 288 -12.52 -0.01 17.13
CA ASN A 288 -13.41 -0.74 16.22
C ASN A 288 -12.81 -1.99 15.58
N TYR A 289 -11.72 -2.53 16.13
CA TYR A 289 -11.16 -3.80 15.68
C TYR A 289 -11.80 -4.93 16.48
N HIS A 290 -12.71 -5.66 15.84
CA HIS A 290 -13.36 -6.82 16.45
C HIS A 290 -12.64 -8.11 16.03
N THR A 291 -12.67 -9.11 16.91
CA THR A 291 -11.89 -10.35 16.90
C THR A 291 -11.71 -11.03 15.53
N ALA A 292 -10.46 -11.43 15.25
CA ALA A 292 -9.98 -12.36 14.21
C ALA A 292 -10.60 -12.26 12.80
N SER A 293 -10.32 -11.16 12.07
CA SER A 293 -10.52 -11.11 10.61
C SER A 293 -9.21 -11.24 9.82
N TYR A 294 -8.06 -10.87 10.41
CA TYR A 294 -6.75 -10.89 9.76
C TYR A 294 -5.66 -11.34 10.73
N SER A 295 -4.77 -12.23 10.27
CA SER A 295 -3.67 -12.81 11.06
C SER A 295 -2.32 -12.71 10.33
N ASP A 296 -2.25 -11.86 9.31
CA ASP A 296 -1.11 -11.61 8.44
C ASP A 296 -0.58 -10.17 8.61
N TRP A 297 -0.85 -9.55 9.76
CA TRP A 297 -0.25 -8.26 10.10
C TRP A 297 1.26 -8.38 10.23
N ARG A 298 1.95 -7.35 9.80
CA ARG A 298 3.39 -7.21 9.92
C ARG A 298 3.75 -5.77 10.19
N LEU A 299 4.97 -5.54 10.64
CA LEU A 299 5.51 -4.19 10.68
C LEU A 299 5.84 -3.75 9.23
N PRO A 300 5.43 -2.54 8.79
CA PRO A 300 5.71 -2.06 7.43
C PRO A 300 7.22 -1.94 7.22
N ASN A 301 7.69 -2.19 6.00
CA ASN A 301 9.08 -1.84 5.68
C ASN A 301 9.22 -0.32 5.58
N ARG A 302 10.47 0.18 5.53
CA ARG A 302 10.74 1.63 5.54
C ARG A 302 10.04 2.38 4.39
N LYS A 303 9.89 1.75 3.23
CA LYS A 303 9.29 2.37 2.03
C LYS A 303 7.77 2.45 2.15
N GLU A 304 7.13 1.41 2.68
CA GLU A 304 5.69 1.39 2.94
C GLU A 304 5.31 2.46 3.98
N LEU A 305 6.04 2.53 5.08
CA LEU A 305 5.78 3.53 6.12
C LEU A 305 6.04 4.96 5.61
N PHE A 306 7.14 5.16 4.87
CA PHE A 306 7.46 6.45 4.25
C PHE A 306 6.43 6.88 3.20
N SER A 307 5.79 5.94 2.51
CA SER A 307 4.78 6.25 1.49
C SER A 307 3.57 7.00 2.06
N LEU A 308 3.28 6.88 3.36
CA LEU A 308 2.17 7.55 4.03
C LEU A 308 2.35 9.07 4.14
N ILE A 309 3.58 9.58 4.01
CA ILE A 309 3.89 10.99 4.24
C ILE A 309 3.38 11.89 3.11
N ASP A 310 2.67 12.97 3.50
CA ASP A 310 2.31 14.11 2.67
C ASP A 310 3.25 15.28 2.92
N PHE A 311 4.15 15.52 1.97
CA PHE A 311 5.14 16.59 2.07
C PHE A 311 4.55 18.00 1.86
N SER A 312 3.28 18.14 1.47
CA SER A 312 2.59 19.45 1.47
C SER A 312 2.18 19.91 2.86
N ARG A 313 2.13 18.98 3.80
CA ARG A 313 1.71 19.13 5.20
C ARG A 313 2.35 17.99 6.02
N PRO A 314 3.68 18.03 6.27
CA PRO A 314 4.42 16.95 6.90
C PRO A 314 3.58 16.11 7.89
N GLY A 315 3.34 14.84 7.53
CA GLY A 315 2.43 13.91 8.19
C GLY A 315 1.42 13.28 7.25
N LEU A 316 0.29 12.78 7.77
CA LEU A 316 -0.73 12.12 6.93
C LEU A 316 -1.52 13.13 6.07
N PRO A 317 -1.98 12.70 4.88
CA PRO A 317 -2.94 13.45 4.06
C PRO A 317 -4.18 13.88 4.84
N SER A 318 -4.69 15.08 4.55
CA SER A 318 -5.88 15.63 5.21
C SER A 318 -7.10 14.71 5.15
N GLY A 319 -7.81 14.59 6.28
CA GLY A 319 -9.09 13.88 6.32
C GLY A 319 -8.93 12.37 6.20
N ASP A 320 -7.76 11.86 6.55
CA ASP A 320 -7.53 10.44 6.73
C ASP A 320 -8.43 9.87 7.85
N PRO A 321 -8.81 8.58 7.77
CA PRO A 321 -9.67 7.94 8.75
C PRO A 321 -8.89 7.35 9.94
N PHE A 322 -7.57 7.54 10.01
CA PHE A 322 -6.76 6.96 11.08
C PHE A 322 -7.01 7.66 12.40
N VAL A 323 -6.78 6.93 13.50
CA VAL A 323 -6.94 7.45 14.85
C VAL A 323 -5.66 7.17 15.65
N ASN A 324 -5.40 8.02 16.64
CA ASN A 324 -4.23 7.94 17.51
C ASN A 324 -2.90 7.89 16.76
N VAL A 325 -2.81 8.60 15.63
CA VAL A 325 -1.55 8.82 14.93
C VAL A 325 -0.80 9.92 15.67
N GLU A 326 0.39 9.60 16.15
CA GLU A 326 1.27 10.56 16.82
C GLU A 326 2.25 11.15 15.81
N GLY A 327 2.55 12.45 15.94
CA GLY A 327 3.65 13.08 15.20
C GLY A 327 5.01 12.72 15.82
N ASP A 328 5.33 11.43 15.84
CA ASP A 328 6.56 10.86 16.41
C ASP A 328 7.04 9.68 15.55
N TYR A 329 8.11 9.01 15.97
CA TYR A 329 8.73 7.91 15.26
C TYR A 329 7.95 6.61 15.36
N TYR A 330 7.80 5.96 14.21
CA TYR A 330 7.26 4.62 14.06
C TYR A 330 8.34 3.68 13.52
N TRP A 331 8.47 2.50 14.13
CA TRP A 331 9.39 1.49 13.66
C TRP A 331 8.95 0.93 12.30
N SER A 332 9.91 0.67 11.43
CA SER A 332 9.73 -0.19 10.27
C SER A 332 10.34 -1.57 10.51
N SER A 333 9.96 -2.60 9.76
CA SER A 333 10.58 -3.94 9.77
C SER A 333 11.97 -3.97 9.11
N THR A 334 12.42 -2.86 8.51
CA THR A 334 13.72 -2.79 7.85
C THR A 334 14.81 -2.59 8.89
N ALA A 335 15.64 -3.60 9.08
CA ALA A 335 16.89 -3.46 9.83
C ALA A 335 17.92 -2.66 9.03
N ASP A 336 18.77 -1.89 9.69
CA ASP A 336 19.96 -1.28 9.08
C ASP A 336 21.17 -2.23 9.23
N GLY A 337 21.40 -2.69 10.46
CA GLY A 337 22.36 -3.73 10.76
C GLY A 337 22.85 -3.69 12.20
N CYS A 338 23.78 -4.59 12.52
CA CYS A 338 24.46 -4.63 13.82
C CYS A 338 25.92 -4.18 13.66
N GLY A 339 26.27 -3.11 14.34
CA GLY A 339 27.65 -2.68 14.55
C GLY A 339 28.31 -3.42 15.72
N TYR A 340 29.48 -2.96 16.15
CA TYR A 340 30.22 -3.56 17.26
C TYR A 340 29.52 -3.43 18.63
N PHE A 341 28.66 -2.43 18.80
CA PHE A 341 28.07 -2.08 20.10
C PHE A 341 26.54 -2.02 20.09
N THR A 342 25.91 -1.80 18.94
CA THR A 342 24.47 -1.60 18.82
C THR A 342 23.95 -2.16 17.51
N CYS A 343 22.70 -2.61 17.52
CA CYS A 343 21.93 -2.91 16.32
C CYS A 343 20.93 -1.79 16.09
N SER A 344 20.74 -1.41 14.83
CA SER A 344 19.87 -0.31 14.44
C SER A 344 18.82 -0.77 13.43
N ALA A 345 17.62 -0.21 13.56
CA ALA A 345 16.52 -0.39 12.62
C ALA A 345 16.02 0.95 12.11
N TRP A 346 15.35 0.94 10.96
CA TRP A 346 14.79 2.14 10.35
C TRP A 346 13.48 2.54 11.03
N ARG A 347 13.32 3.85 11.28
CA ARG A 347 12.08 4.46 11.75
C ARG A 347 11.73 5.70 10.95
N VAL A 348 10.44 6.02 10.89
CA VAL A 348 9.90 7.19 10.17
C VAL A 348 9.14 8.07 11.16
N ASP A 349 9.43 9.37 11.15
CA ASP A 349 8.67 10.38 11.90
C ASP A 349 7.37 10.70 11.16
N MET A 350 6.23 10.34 11.73
CA MET A 350 4.92 10.57 11.10
C MET A 350 4.44 12.03 11.22
N GLY A 351 5.18 12.91 11.90
CA GLY A 351 4.92 14.34 11.97
C GLY A 351 5.73 15.17 10.98
N ASN A 352 6.80 14.61 10.39
CA ASN A 352 7.62 15.35 9.43
C ASN A 352 8.26 14.56 8.30
N GLY A 353 8.19 13.23 8.29
CA GLY A 353 8.77 12.40 7.24
C GLY A 353 10.29 12.20 7.32
N ILE A 354 10.93 12.55 8.44
CA ILE A 354 12.33 12.17 8.68
C ILE A 354 12.42 10.64 8.73
N VAL A 355 13.40 10.09 8.01
CA VAL A 355 13.69 8.66 7.98
C VAL A 355 15.12 8.47 8.42
N TYR A 356 15.36 7.67 9.46
CA TYR A 356 16.71 7.31 9.85
C TYR A 356 16.75 6.01 10.66
N SER A 357 17.93 5.41 10.74
CA SER A 357 18.18 4.25 11.58
C SER A 357 18.46 4.66 13.02
N HIS A 358 17.86 3.97 13.99
CA HIS A 358 18.13 4.17 15.41
C HIS A 358 18.36 2.84 16.13
N ASP A 359 19.08 2.90 17.24
CA ASP A 359 19.33 1.76 18.12
C ASP A 359 18.02 1.06 18.52
N MET A 360 17.95 -0.24 18.24
CA MET A 360 16.80 -1.13 18.44
C MET A 360 16.33 -1.23 19.90
N SER A 361 17.13 -0.81 20.87
CA SER A 361 16.77 -0.72 22.30
C SER A 361 15.94 0.54 22.65
N ASN A 362 15.70 1.43 21.69
CA ASN A 362 14.86 2.61 21.91
C ASN A 362 13.39 2.29 21.66
N TYR A 363 12.52 3.10 22.26
CA TYR A 363 11.09 2.99 22.02
C TYR A 363 10.69 3.80 20.78
N SER A 364 9.86 3.21 19.93
CA SER A 364 9.13 3.92 18.88
C SER A 364 7.77 3.24 18.67
N ASN A 365 6.83 3.96 18.07
CA ASN A 365 5.47 3.49 17.88
C ASN A 365 5.40 2.31 16.91
N VAL A 366 4.40 1.46 17.08
CA VAL A 366 4.21 0.21 16.33
C VAL A 366 2.89 0.28 15.58
N TRP A 367 2.97 0.41 14.26
CA TRP A 367 1.81 0.52 13.40
C TRP A 367 1.80 -0.58 12.35
N PRO A 368 0.97 -1.62 12.54
CA PRO A 368 0.93 -2.74 11.62
C PRO A 368 0.32 -2.39 10.28
N VAL A 369 0.90 -2.99 9.25
CA VAL A 369 0.36 -3.06 7.90
C VAL A 369 0.19 -4.52 7.53
N ARG A 370 -0.71 -4.79 6.61
CA ARG A 370 -0.75 -6.05 5.88
C ARG A 370 -0.76 -5.74 4.40
N ALA A 371 -0.43 -6.74 3.58
CA ALA A 371 -0.81 -6.63 2.19
C ALA A 371 -2.32 -6.35 2.16
N GLY A 372 -2.77 -5.35 1.40
CA GLY A 372 -4.16 -5.45 0.96
C GLY A 372 -4.26 -6.59 -0.03
N LEU A 373 -5.45 -6.76 -0.58
CA LEU A 373 -5.78 -7.89 -1.44
C LEU A 373 -4.66 -8.15 -2.49
N PRO A 374 -3.90 -9.26 -2.38
CA PRO A 374 -2.58 -9.39 -3.01
C PRO A 374 -2.63 -9.51 -4.54
N SER A 375 -1.70 -8.83 -5.23
CA SER A 375 -1.53 -8.85 -6.69
C SER A 375 -0.53 -9.91 -7.22
N THR A 376 0.19 -10.66 -6.38
CA THR A 376 1.25 -11.58 -6.88
C THR A 376 1.01 -13.08 -6.64
N SER A 377 0.21 -13.46 -5.64
CA SER A 377 -0.38 -14.80 -5.55
C SER A 377 -1.86 -14.63 -5.85
N VAL A 378 -2.28 -15.09 -7.02
CA VAL A 378 -3.67 -14.99 -7.47
C VAL A 378 -4.30 -16.36 -7.39
N MET A 379 -5.57 -16.40 -6.97
CA MET A 379 -6.36 -17.62 -7.03
C MET A 379 -6.41 -18.11 -8.49
N PRO A 380 -6.11 -19.40 -8.77
CA PRO A 380 -6.15 -19.90 -10.13
C PRO A 380 -7.57 -19.80 -10.69
N LEU A 381 -7.71 -19.64 -12.01
CA LEU A 381 -9.01 -19.74 -12.66
C LEU A 381 -9.59 -21.15 -12.43
N PRO A 382 -10.92 -21.29 -12.28
CA PRO A 382 -11.55 -22.60 -12.23
C PRO A 382 -11.26 -23.38 -13.50
N THR A 383 -10.54 -24.50 -13.38
CA THR A 383 -10.31 -25.45 -14.49
C THR A 383 -11.26 -26.63 -14.44
N ASN A 384 -11.95 -26.82 -13.31
CA ASN A 384 -12.91 -27.88 -13.04
C ASN A 384 -14.00 -27.34 -12.11
N GLN A 385 -15.08 -28.08 -11.93
CA GLN A 385 -16.12 -27.78 -10.96
C GLN A 385 -15.67 -28.23 -9.56
N ARG A 386 -15.62 -27.30 -8.62
CA ARG A 386 -15.30 -27.58 -7.21
C ARG A 386 -16.27 -26.83 -6.30
N SER A 387 -16.65 -27.46 -5.20
CA SER A 387 -17.56 -26.88 -4.23
C SER A 387 -17.08 -27.11 -2.80
N TRP A 388 -17.26 -26.11 -1.96
CA TRP A 388 -16.92 -26.14 -0.54
C TRP A 388 -18.08 -25.62 0.30
N THR A 389 -18.27 -26.23 1.47
CA THR A 389 -19.24 -25.76 2.47
C THR A 389 -18.50 -25.50 3.76
N TYR A 390 -18.77 -24.36 4.39
CA TYR A 390 -18.14 -23.97 5.65
C TYR A 390 -19.16 -23.33 6.61
N PRO A 391 -18.96 -23.44 7.93
CA PRO A 391 -19.81 -22.77 8.93
C PRO A 391 -19.84 -21.25 8.71
N SER A 392 -20.93 -20.56 9.04
CA SER A 392 -20.99 -19.10 8.96
C SER A 392 -19.83 -18.46 9.71
N THR A 393 -19.22 -17.46 9.09
CA THR A 393 -18.22 -16.58 9.69
C THR A 393 -18.76 -15.16 9.74
N ALA A 394 -18.36 -14.38 10.75
CA ALA A 394 -18.77 -12.99 10.82
C ALA A 394 -18.23 -12.18 9.62
N PHE A 395 -17.01 -12.50 9.17
CA PHE A 395 -16.34 -11.84 8.06
C PHE A 395 -15.95 -12.85 6.98
N SER A 396 -15.77 -12.38 5.74
CA SER A 396 -15.22 -13.22 4.66
C SER A 396 -13.73 -13.48 4.90
N ILE A 397 -13.26 -14.71 4.65
CA ILE A 397 -11.83 -15.07 4.68
C ILE A 397 -11.32 -15.20 3.24
N MET A 398 -10.39 -14.35 2.85
CA MET A 398 -9.80 -14.39 1.52
C MET A 398 -8.55 -15.28 1.52
N SER A 399 -8.45 -16.17 0.53
CA SER A 399 -7.30 -17.04 0.32
C SER A 399 -7.05 -17.21 -1.17
N THR A 400 -5.79 -17.42 -1.55
CA THR A 400 -5.42 -17.77 -2.94
C THR A 400 -5.61 -19.27 -3.21
N ASP A 401 -5.71 -20.09 -2.15
CA ASP A 401 -6.25 -21.44 -2.23
C ASP A 401 -7.78 -21.38 -2.13
N PRO A 402 -8.53 -21.76 -3.17
CA PRO A 402 -9.98 -21.73 -3.14
C PRO A 402 -10.58 -22.68 -2.08
N ALA A 403 -9.85 -23.71 -1.62
CA ALA A 403 -10.32 -24.60 -0.57
C ALA A 403 -10.27 -23.98 0.84
N GLU A 404 -9.37 -23.02 1.05
CA GLU A 404 -9.22 -22.31 2.33
C GLU A 404 -10.00 -20.98 2.34
N ALA A 405 -10.48 -20.53 1.19
CA ALA A 405 -11.31 -19.33 1.08
C ALA A 405 -12.71 -19.55 1.69
N LYS A 406 -13.19 -18.55 2.43
CA LYS A 406 -14.56 -18.46 2.97
C LYS A 406 -15.17 -17.13 2.52
N PRO A 407 -15.57 -17.02 1.25
CA PRO A 407 -15.74 -15.71 0.63
C PRO A 407 -17.02 -14.98 1.03
N ILE A 408 -17.94 -15.64 1.76
CA ILE A 408 -19.15 -15.04 2.30
C ILE A 408 -19.02 -14.94 3.82
N GLY A 409 -18.99 -13.73 4.35
CA GLY A 409 -19.22 -13.41 5.76
C GLY A 409 -20.64 -12.91 5.99
N VAL A 410 -21.22 -13.16 7.17
CA VAL A 410 -22.63 -12.82 7.47
C VAL A 410 -22.81 -11.89 8.67
N GLY A 411 -21.73 -11.33 9.22
CA GLY A 411 -21.78 -10.42 10.36
C GLY A 411 -22.05 -11.14 11.68
N SER A 412 -22.48 -10.38 12.71
CA SER A 412 -22.57 -10.89 14.08
C SER A 412 -23.56 -12.05 14.25
N VAL A 413 -24.51 -12.24 13.32
CA VAL A 413 -25.41 -13.40 13.31
C VAL A 413 -24.66 -14.75 13.24
N ALA A 414 -23.45 -14.79 12.66
CA ALA A 414 -22.61 -15.99 12.66
C ALA A 414 -22.22 -16.46 14.07
N GLU A 415 -22.21 -15.54 15.02
CA GLU A 415 -21.73 -15.72 16.38
C GLU A 415 -22.86 -15.58 17.41
N GLY A 416 -24.12 -15.61 16.95
CA GLY A 416 -25.31 -15.45 17.80
C GLY A 416 -25.68 -14.00 18.13
N GLY A 417 -25.11 -13.03 17.42
CA GLY A 417 -25.52 -11.63 17.45
C GLY A 417 -26.83 -11.36 16.71
N ASP A 418 -27.25 -10.10 16.69
CA ASP A 418 -28.57 -9.66 16.22
C ASP A 418 -28.54 -8.94 14.86
N THR A 419 -27.39 -8.94 14.18
CA THR A 419 -27.17 -8.16 12.97
C THR A 419 -26.59 -9.05 11.86
N LEU A 420 -27.26 -9.07 10.71
CA LEU A 420 -26.79 -9.64 9.45
C LEU A 420 -26.01 -8.57 8.68
N SER A 421 -24.81 -8.91 8.21
CA SER A 421 -24.03 -8.08 7.28
C SER A 421 -23.36 -8.99 6.27
N ILE A 422 -23.75 -8.93 5.00
CA ILE A 422 -23.23 -9.85 3.99
C ILE A 422 -21.97 -9.24 3.38
N GLN A 423 -20.82 -9.84 3.67
CA GLN A 423 -19.54 -9.47 3.09
C GLN A 423 -19.11 -10.49 2.05
N ILE A 424 -18.71 -10.03 0.87
CA ILE A 424 -18.16 -10.85 -0.20
C ILE A 424 -16.68 -10.51 -0.37
N GLY A 425 -15.83 -11.48 -0.03
CA GLY A 425 -14.38 -11.37 -0.09
C GLY A 425 -13.76 -12.45 -0.95
N LEU A 426 -13.15 -12.07 -2.08
CA LEU A 426 -12.37 -12.96 -2.94
C LEU A 426 -11.01 -12.35 -3.25
N ASN A 427 -9.95 -13.13 -3.14
CA ASN A 427 -8.64 -12.72 -3.68
C ASN A 427 -8.71 -12.59 -5.21
N GLN A 428 -7.74 -11.85 -5.77
CA GLN A 428 -7.62 -11.72 -7.20
C GLN A 428 -7.52 -13.10 -7.85
N ILE A 429 -8.34 -13.32 -8.88
CA ILE A 429 -8.28 -14.53 -9.70
C ILE A 429 -7.39 -14.27 -10.92
N SER A 430 -6.63 -15.27 -11.35
CA SER A 430 -5.64 -15.21 -12.45
C SER A 430 -6.18 -14.80 -13.83
N GLY A 431 -7.48 -14.55 -13.96
CA GLY A 431 -8.11 -14.00 -15.16
C GLY A 431 -9.52 -13.49 -14.89
N PRO A 432 -10.20 -12.94 -15.90
CA PRO A 432 -11.54 -12.39 -15.75
C PRO A 432 -12.56 -13.46 -15.36
N VAL A 433 -13.45 -13.13 -14.44
CA VAL A 433 -14.48 -14.05 -13.92
C VAL A 433 -15.88 -13.46 -13.91
N ASP A 434 -16.88 -14.32 -14.03
CA ASP A 434 -18.27 -14.00 -13.69
C ASP A 434 -18.58 -14.55 -12.30
N ILE A 435 -19.14 -13.70 -11.44
CA ILE A 435 -19.44 -13.98 -10.03
C ILE A 435 -20.94 -13.97 -9.83
N TYR A 436 -21.46 -15.03 -9.23
CA TYR A 436 -22.88 -15.24 -8.98
C TYR A 436 -23.09 -15.39 -7.49
N LEU A 437 -24.04 -14.65 -6.94
CA LEU A 437 -24.41 -14.74 -5.54
C LEU A 437 -25.86 -15.18 -5.46
N ALA A 438 -26.14 -16.18 -4.62
CA ALA A 438 -27.48 -16.73 -4.46
C ALA A 438 -27.85 -16.92 -2.99
N ILE A 439 -29.15 -16.82 -2.72
CA ILE A 439 -29.75 -17.06 -1.40
C ILE A 439 -30.87 -18.09 -1.56
N TYR A 440 -30.92 -19.06 -0.65
CA TYR A 440 -32.01 -20.02 -0.53
C TYR A 440 -32.45 -20.16 0.92
N ALA A 441 -33.74 -19.89 1.18
CA ALA A 441 -34.32 -19.97 2.50
C ALA A 441 -35.59 -20.84 2.46
N PRO A 442 -35.48 -22.17 2.69
CA PRO A 442 -36.58 -23.10 2.46
C PRO A 442 -37.80 -22.86 3.35
N GLU A 443 -37.61 -22.30 4.55
CA GLU A 443 -38.72 -21.95 5.45
C GLU A 443 -39.47 -20.68 5.02
N VAL A 444 -38.87 -19.87 4.15
CA VAL A 444 -39.45 -18.63 3.63
C VAL A 444 -40.08 -18.86 2.26
N ASP A 445 -39.33 -19.50 1.37
CA ASP A 445 -39.76 -19.87 0.02
C ASP A 445 -39.04 -21.18 -0.39
N PRO A 446 -39.72 -22.34 -0.25
CA PRO A 446 -39.10 -23.63 -0.52
C PRO A 446 -38.80 -23.87 -2.00
N ASP A 447 -39.49 -23.16 -2.90
CA ASP A 447 -39.52 -23.46 -4.33
C ASP A 447 -38.49 -22.67 -5.13
N ASN A 448 -37.94 -21.58 -4.57
CA ASN A 448 -37.08 -20.66 -5.31
C ASN A 448 -35.72 -20.43 -4.65
N ILE A 449 -34.66 -20.53 -5.45
CA ILE A 449 -33.36 -19.96 -5.15
C ILE A 449 -33.32 -18.57 -5.79
N TYR A 450 -32.88 -17.56 -5.06
CA TYR A 450 -32.80 -16.19 -5.55
C TYR A 450 -31.36 -15.80 -5.86
N LEU A 451 -31.10 -15.26 -7.04
CA LEU A 451 -29.85 -14.64 -7.43
C LEU A 451 -29.85 -13.17 -7.04
N ILE A 452 -28.75 -12.71 -6.45
CA ILE A 452 -28.45 -11.29 -6.29
C ILE A 452 -27.68 -10.85 -7.53
N THR A 453 -28.19 -9.85 -8.23
CA THR A 453 -27.56 -9.23 -9.41
C THR A 453 -27.08 -7.82 -9.05
N SER A 454 -26.45 -7.11 -10.00
CA SER A 454 -26.05 -5.71 -9.80
C SER A 454 -27.21 -4.78 -9.45
N ASP A 455 -28.41 -5.07 -9.97
CA ASP A 455 -29.55 -4.13 -9.96
C ASP A 455 -30.76 -4.66 -9.21
N THR A 456 -30.88 -5.98 -9.04
CA THR A 456 -32.07 -6.62 -8.46
C THR A 456 -31.77 -7.99 -7.83
N ILE A 457 -32.76 -8.53 -7.13
CA ILE A 457 -32.81 -9.93 -6.72
C ILE A 457 -33.88 -10.62 -7.59
N GLN A 458 -33.55 -11.75 -8.19
CA GLN A 458 -34.45 -12.49 -9.09
C GLN A 458 -34.40 -13.99 -8.83
N PRO A 459 -35.48 -14.76 -9.08
CA PRO A 459 -35.42 -16.21 -8.95
C PRO A 459 -34.50 -16.82 -10.03
N LEU A 460 -33.78 -17.86 -9.68
CA LEU A 460 -32.86 -18.59 -10.58
C LEU A 460 -33.59 -19.14 -11.83
N SER A 461 -34.90 -19.39 -11.72
CA SER A 461 -35.76 -19.84 -12.83
C SER A 461 -35.90 -18.80 -13.95
N GLU A 462 -35.65 -17.51 -13.69
CA GLU A 462 -35.65 -16.44 -14.69
C GLU A 462 -34.32 -16.37 -15.48
N GLY A 463 -33.31 -17.13 -15.06
CA GLY A 463 -32.03 -17.23 -15.74
C GLY A 463 -30.85 -16.90 -14.82
N LEU A 464 -29.71 -17.51 -15.14
CA LEU A 464 -28.48 -17.35 -14.40
C LEU A 464 -27.78 -16.05 -14.81
N VAL A 465 -27.88 -15.02 -13.98
CA VAL A 465 -27.30 -13.70 -14.21
C VAL A 465 -26.22 -13.42 -13.15
N PRO A 466 -25.01 -13.00 -13.55
CA PRO A 466 -23.94 -12.71 -12.59
C PRO A 466 -24.26 -11.45 -11.79
N TRP A 467 -23.86 -11.45 -10.52
CA TRP A 467 -23.77 -10.26 -9.69
C TRP A 467 -22.72 -9.29 -10.22
N LYS A 468 -21.56 -9.83 -10.64
CA LYS A 468 -20.52 -9.07 -11.35
C LYS A 468 -20.01 -9.88 -12.53
N ALA A 469 -20.02 -9.29 -13.72
CA ALA A 469 -19.55 -9.91 -14.95
C ALA A 469 -18.17 -9.38 -15.37
N ASN A 470 -17.37 -10.23 -16.01
CA ASN A 470 -16.05 -9.90 -16.55
C ASN A 470 -15.15 -9.18 -15.52
N THR A 471 -15.20 -9.66 -14.28
CA THR A 471 -14.57 -9.06 -13.12
C THR A 471 -13.09 -9.41 -13.08
N THR A 472 -12.24 -8.41 -12.90
CA THR A 472 -10.79 -8.56 -12.72
C THR A 472 -10.36 -7.94 -11.40
N GLY A 473 -9.33 -8.49 -10.77
CA GLY A 473 -8.87 -8.06 -9.47
C GLY A 473 -9.61 -8.74 -8.31
N PRO A 474 -9.26 -8.41 -7.07
CA PRO A 474 -9.90 -8.95 -5.89
C PRO A 474 -11.27 -8.29 -5.62
N ILE A 475 -12.09 -8.94 -4.80
CA ILE A 475 -13.41 -8.46 -4.37
C ILE A 475 -13.44 -8.34 -2.86
N ASP A 476 -13.93 -7.21 -2.36
CA ASP A 476 -14.09 -6.93 -0.94
C ASP A 476 -15.28 -5.97 -0.75
N ASP A 477 -16.47 -6.52 -0.96
CA ASP A 477 -17.72 -5.76 -1.00
C ASP A 477 -18.58 -6.10 0.21
N THR A 478 -19.19 -5.08 0.83
CA THR A 478 -20.26 -5.27 1.80
C THR A 478 -21.60 -4.99 1.14
N LEU A 479 -22.52 -5.95 1.20
CA LEU A 479 -23.85 -5.86 0.62
C LEU A 479 -24.88 -5.43 1.65
N PHE A 480 -25.81 -4.57 1.22
CA PHE A 480 -27.01 -4.15 1.97
C PHE A 480 -26.78 -3.47 3.33
N GLY A 481 -25.52 -3.30 3.75
CA GLY A 481 -25.18 -2.77 5.07
C GLY A 481 -25.61 -3.68 6.22
N ASN A 482 -25.68 -3.13 7.43
CA ASN A 482 -26.07 -3.87 8.63
C ASN A 482 -27.59 -3.97 8.74
N ILE A 483 -28.11 -5.20 8.73
CA ILE A 483 -29.54 -5.52 8.79
C ILE A 483 -29.86 -6.16 10.14
N PRO A 484 -30.73 -5.56 10.98
CA PRO A 484 -31.20 -6.20 12.20
C PRO A 484 -31.99 -7.49 11.88
N ILE A 485 -31.62 -8.62 12.49
CA ILE A 485 -32.25 -9.92 12.19
C ILE A 485 -33.70 -9.99 12.65
N SER A 486 -34.12 -9.11 13.57
CA SER A 486 -35.51 -8.98 14.01
C SER A 486 -36.47 -8.57 12.89
N GLY A 487 -35.95 -8.02 11.79
CA GLY A 487 -36.72 -7.69 10.59
C GLY A 487 -36.80 -8.82 9.55
N LEU A 488 -36.17 -9.97 9.79
CA LEU A 488 -36.09 -11.07 8.84
C LEU A 488 -37.02 -12.22 9.25
N PRO A 489 -37.64 -12.93 8.28
CA PRO A 489 -38.36 -14.18 8.55
C PRO A 489 -37.49 -15.21 9.28
N LEU A 490 -38.13 -16.03 10.12
CA LEU A 490 -37.47 -17.12 10.82
C LEU A 490 -37.11 -18.23 9.83
N GLY A 491 -35.95 -18.86 10.01
CA GLY A 491 -35.53 -19.97 9.15
C GLY A 491 -34.03 -20.05 8.93
N THR A 492 -33.64 -21.01 8.09
CA THR A 492 -32.25 -21.19 7.68
C THR A 492 -32.04 -20.49 6.34
N TYR A 493 -31.05 -19.61 6.27
CA TYR A 493 -30.67 -18.91 5.06
C TYR A 493 -29.36 -19.47 4.55
N ASN A 494 -29.41 -20.15 3.40
CA ASN A 494 -28.24 -20.66 2.71
C ASN A 494 -27.74 -19.62 1.72
N LEU A 495 -26.46 -19.33 1.74
CA LEU A 495 -25.78 -18.40 0.84
C LEU A 495 -24.81 -19.18 -0.04
N TYR A 496 -24.82 -18.84 -1.33
CA TYR A 496 -23.96 -19.46 -2.33
C TYR A 496 -23.21 -18.39 -3.11
N LEU A 497 -21.91 -18.55 -3.26
CA LEU A 497 -21.09 -17.73 -4.14
C LEU A 497 -20.44 -18.64 -5.17
N ALA A 498 -20.80 -18.48 -6.44
CA ALA A 498 -20.17 -19.18 -7.54
C ALA A 498 -19.27 -18.23 -8.33
N VAL A 499 -18.10 -18.71 -8.72
CA VAL A 499 -17.16 -17.97 -9.56
C VAL A 499 -16.75 -18.84 -10.74
N THR A 500 -16.82 -18.27 -11.93
CA THR A 500 -16.58 -18.96 -13.20
C THR A 500 -15.64 -18.17 -14.09
N PRO A 501 -14.88 -18.78 -15.02
CA PRO A 501 -14.20 -18.02 -16.05
C PRO A 501 -15.21 -17.17 -16.85
N ALA A 502 -14.88 -15.91 -17.13
CA ALA A 502 -15.82 -15.00 -17.77
C ALA A 502 -16.40 -15.56 -19.08
N GLY A 503 -17.72 -15.56 -19.20
CA GLY A 503 -18.46 -16.02 -20.37
C GLY A 503 -18.71 -17.53 -20.45
N THR A 504 -18.32 -18.35 -19.47
CA THR A 504 -18.61 -19.80 -19.45
C THR A 504 -18.95 -20.32 -18.06
N MET A 505 -19.76 -21.38 -17.99
CA MET A 505 -20.14 -22.11 -16.78
C MET A 505 -19.54 -23.51 -16.69
N ASP A 506 -18.67 -23.88 -17.64
CA ASP A 506 -18.13 -25.24 -17.75
C ASP A 506 -17.31 -25.66 -16.51
N SER A 507 -16.63 -24.69 -15.90
CA SER A 507 -15.86 -24.83 -14.67
C SER A 507 -16.21 -23.73 -13.67
N TYR A 508 -16.22 -24.07 -12.38
CA TYR A 508 -16.55 -23.11 -11.33
C TYR A 508 -15.95 -23.47 -9.98
N TYR A 509 -15.79 -22.46 -9.15
CA TYR A 509 -15.70 -22.58 -7.70
C TYR A 509 -17.04 -22.20 -7.09
N LEU A 510 -17.56 -23.04 -6.19
CA LEU A 510 -18.81 -22.81 -5.49
C LEU A 510 -18.60 -22.88 -3.99
N TRP A 511 -18.86 -21.78 -3.30
CA TRP A 511 -18.81 -21.72 -1.84
C TRP A 511 -20.22 -21.64 -1.29
N ALA A 512 -20.49 -22.43 -0.26
CA ALA A 512 -21.77 -22.47 0.44
C ALA A 512 -21.56 -22.23 1.94
N THR A 513 -22.38 -21.36 2.51
CA THR A 513 -22.48 -21.16 3.96
C THR A 513 -23.94 -20.95 4.34
N TYR A 514 -24.27 -20.92 5.62
CA TYR A 514 -25.62 -20.69 6.07
C TYR A 514 -25.64 -19.93 7.39
N PHE A 515 -26.71 -19.19 7.65
CA PHE A 515 -27.01 -18.62 8.96
C PHE A 515 -28.46 -18.92 9.34
N VAL A 516 -28.76 -18.83 10.64
CA VAL A 516 -30.10 -19.14 11.17
C VAL A 516 -30.68 -17.89 11.80
N ILE A 517 -31.93 -17.58 11.47
CA ILE A 517 -32.73 -16.58 12.16
C ILE A 517 -33.64 -17.32 13.15
N PRO A 518 -33.40 -17.17 14.48
CA PRO A 518 -33.99 -18.00 15.53
C PRO A 518 -35.44 -17.64 15.88
#